data_AF-A0A661CEA6-F1
#
_entry.id   AF-A0A661CEA6-F1
#
_cell.length_a   1.000
_cell.length_b   1.000
_cell.length_c   1.000
_cell.angle_alpha   90.00
_cell.angle_beta   90.00
_cell.angle_gamma   90.00
#
_symmetry.space_group_name_H-M   'P 1'
#
loop_
_entity.id
_entity.type
_entity.pdbx_description
1 polymer ?
#
loop_
_entity_poly.entity_id
_entity_poly.type
_entity_poly.pdbx_seq_one_letter_code
_entity_poly.pdbx_strand_id
1 'polypeptide(L)'
;MKKPAILATTLTLLAPPMMAADDPCNPDTGGTFHSCLTHILQRIGQLEKENQAQQAEIQALKMRLSLTDGLVAYYPFDGSANDASGNGHHGTVKATLIKGKHRSAYRFDGKTSEIVISDSYVFTKFPALTIMAWVKNVGGGTLVQQGGWCPDGSRPFKGHSFSFRLGKTKLTMLTIGGSGNYTDPTNTNTSHAEVLQDEQWHFVVGIFKKGEMTLYIDGQKDSATTTYYNNGSSNKISVPSSHFSKIADSSDLIRIGSGYRYCNYKPRNADYFSGAIDELRIYNRALTDFEIQSLYKQ
;
A
#
# COMPACT_ATOMS: atom_id res chain seq x y z
N MET A 1 -19.93 -37.39 -21.45
CA MET A 1 -18.84 -36.44 -21.13
C MET A 1 -17.74 -37.19 -20.40
N LYS A 2 -16.50 -37.02 -20.87
CA LYS A 2 -15.33 -37.87 -20.61
C LYS A 2 -14.92 -37.89 -19.13
N LYS A 3 -14.72 -39.09 -18.57
CA LYS A 3 -13.87 -39.33 -17.38
C LYS A 3 -12.40 -39.38 -17.83
N PRO A 4 -11.44 -38.88 -17.03
CA PRO A 4 -10.03 -38.91 -17.41
C PRO A 4 -9.46 -40.33 -17.27
N ALA A 5 -8.71 -40.76 -18.29
CA ALA A 5 -7.92 -41.97 -18.28
C ALA A 5 -6.68 -41.77 -17.39
N ILE A 6 -6.53 -42.63 -16.39
CA ILE A 6 -5.30 -42.76 -15.61
C ILE A 6 -4.30 -43.48 -16.52
N LEU A 7 -3.27 -42.76 -16.97
CA LEU A 7 -2.15 -43.34 -17.70
C LEU A 7 -1.32 -44.15 -16.69
N ALA A 8 -1.39 -45.47 -16.78
CA ALA A 8 -0.48 -46.36 -16.08
C ALA A 8 0.88 -46.29 -16.79
N THR A 9 1.78 -45.46 -16.27
CA THR A 9 3.17 -45.44 -16.72
C THR A 9 3.88 -46.64 -16.12
N THR A 10 4.17 -47.61 -16.97
CA THR A 10 4.97 -48.81 -16.67
C THR A 10 6.35 -48.37 -16.20
N LEU A 11 6.69 -48.68 -14.95
CA LEU A 11 8.01 -48.47 -14.40
C LEU A 11 8.95 -49.55 -14.98
N THR A 12 9.48 -49.32 -16.19
CA THR A 12 10.65 -50.04 -16.66
C THR A 12 11.81 -49.68 -15.72
N LEU A 13 12.25 -50.64 -14.90
CA LEU A 13 13.57 -50.61 -14.29
C LEU A 13 14.60 -50.57 -15.42
N LEU A 14 14.98 -49.36 -15.84
CA LEU A 14 16.24 -49.16 -16.54
C LEU A 14 17.34 -49.60 -15.57
N ALA A 15 18.19 -50.51 -16.02
CA ALA A 15 19.47 -50.78 -15.36
C ALA A 15 20.12 -49.43 -15.00
N PRO A 16 20.77 -49.31 -13.82
CA PRO A 16 21.42 -48.07 -13.45
C PRO A 16 22.31 -47.64 -14.63
N PRO A 17 22.29 -46.36 -15.03
CA PRO A 17 23.12 -45.91 -16.13
C PRO A 17 24.53 -46.43 -15.86
N MET A 18 25.12 -47.15 -16.82
CA MET A 18 26.53 -47.53 -16.73
C MET A 18 27.27 -46.26 -16.31
N MET A 19 27.92 -46.33 -15.14
CA MET A 19 28.60 -45.19 -14.54
C MET A 19 29.52 -44.63 -15.62
N ALA A 20 29.35 -43.33 -15.93
CA ALA A 20 30.08 -42.69 -17.01
C ALA A 20 31.59 -42.98 -16.86
N ALA A 21 32.33 -43.00 -17.97
CA ALA A 21 33.77 -43.32 -17.92
C ALA A 21 34.55 -42.41 -16.95
N ASP A 22 34.03 -41.20 -16.70
CA ASP A 22 34.59 -40.20 -15.79
C ASP A 22 33.93 -40.18 -14.39
N ASP A 23 33.12 -41.17 -14.04
CA ASP A 23 32.43 -41.21 -12.75
C ASP A 23 33.43 -41.53 -11.62
N PRO A 24 33.67 -40.60 -10.66
CA PRO A 24 34.60 -40.81 -9.56
C PRO A 24 34.21 -41.92 -8.59
N CYS A 25 33.01 -42.51 -8.77
CA CYS A 25 32.53 -43.69 -8.07
C CYS A 25 32.71 -45.01 -8.84
N ASN A 26 33.19 -45.00 -10.10
CA ASN A 26 33.34 -46.19 -10.92
C ASN A 26 34.69 -46.91 -10.66
N PRO A 27 34.69 -48.14 -10.10
CA PRO A 27 35.92 -48.87 -9.81
C PRO A 27 36.65 -49.34 -11.09
N ASP A 28 35.94 -49.56 -12.20
CA ASP A 28 36.50 -50.03 -13.47
C ASP A 28 37.33 -48.94 -14.18
N THR A 29 37.14 -47.67 -13.81
CA THR A 29 37.88 -46.51 -14.35
C THR A 29 38.77 -45.82 -13.32
N GLY A 30 39.02 -46.47 -12.17
CA GLY A 30 39.96 -45.99 -11.15
C GLY A 30 39.33 -45.18 -10.00
N GLY A 31 38.01 -45.12 -9.91
CA GLY A 31 37.28 -44.56 -8.77
C GLY A 31 37.53 -45.35 -7.48
N THR A 32 37.67 -44.64 -6.36
CA THR A 32 37.82 -45.19 -5.01
C THR A 32 36.61 -44.86 -4.15
N PHE A 33 36.43 -45.56 -3.03
CA PHE A 33 35.45 -45.17 -2.02
C PHE A 33 35.62 -43.71 -1.56
N HIS A 34 36.87 -43.26 -1.44
CA HIS A 34 37.18 -41.90 -1.02
C HIS A 34 36.82 -40.85 -2.07
N SER A 35 37.13 -41.08 -3.35
CA SER A 35 36.74 -40.17 -4.44
C SER A 35 35.22 -40.14 -4.61
N CYS A 36 34.57 -41.28 -4.46
CA CYS A 36 33.11 -41.37 -4.51
C CYS A 36 32.45 -40.59 -3.35
N LEU A 37 32.91 -40.81 -2.12
CA LEU A 37 32.41 -40.10 -0.94
C LEU A 37 32.61 -38.58 -1.07
N THR A 38 33.79 -38.15 -1.54
CA THR A 38 34.08 -36.73 -1.76
C THR A 38 33.13 -36.12 -2.78
N HIS A 39 32.90 -36.81 -3.91
CA HIS A 39 31.98 -36.37 -4.95
C HIS A 39 30.52 -36.29 -4.45
N ILE A 40 30.07 -37.29 -3.67
CA ILE A 40 28.73 -37.29 -3.06
C ILE A 40 28.58 -36.11 -2.10
N LEU A 41 29.55 -35.84 -1.23
CA LEU A 41 29.51 -34.72 -0.28
C LEU A 41 29.49 -33.37 -1.00
N GLN A 42 30.27 -33.21 -2.08
CA GLN A 42 30.22 -32.01 -2.91
C GLN A 42 28.83 -31.82 -3.53
N ARG A 43 28.22 -32.90 -4.05
CA ARG A 43 26.89 -32.84 -4.64
C ARG A 43 25.82 -32.51 -3.60
N ILE A 44 25.89 -33.08 -2.40
CA ILE A 44 24.99 -32.73 -1.29
C ILE A 44 25.12 -31.24 -0.96
N GLY A 45 26.33 -30.73 -0.78
CA GLY A 45 26.55 -29.31 -0.49
C GLY A 45 26.06 -28.38 -1.61
N GLN A 46 26.15 -28.80 -2.88
CA GLN A 46 25.54 -28.08 -3.99
C GLN A 46 24.01 -28.08 -3.90
N LEU A 47 23.39 -29.24 -3.69
CA LEU A 47 21.94 -29.38 -3.57
C LEU A 47 21.39 -28.58 -2.38
N GLU A 48 22.10 -28.50 -1.27
CA GLU A 48 21.74 -27.68 -0.13
C GLU A 48 21.73 -26.18 -0.49
N LYS A 49 22.74 -25.70 -1.22
CA LYS A 49 22.77 -24.31 -1.71
C LYS A 49 21.64 -24.02 -2.70
N GLU A 50 21.38 -24.93 -3.63
CA GLU A 50 20.27 -24.82 -4.59
C GLU A 50 18.91 -24.78 -3.86
N ASN A 51 18.71 -25.63 -2.85
CA ASN A 51 17.49 -25.63 -2.04
C ASN A 51 17.33 -24.30 -1.27
N GLN A 52 18.39 -23.79 -0.66
CA GLN A 52 18.36 -22.48 0.01
C GLN A 52 18.01 -21.34 -0.95
N ALA A 53 18.58 -21.33 -2.16
CA ALA A 53 18.26 -20.33 -3.17
C ALA A 53 16.78 -20.41 -3.61
N GLN A 54 16.26 -21.62 -3.84
CA GLN A 54 14.85 -21.84 -4.17
C GLN A 54 13.92 -21.39 -3.05
N GLN A 55 14.28 -21.66 -1.79
CA GLN A 55 13.50 -21.18 -0.65
C GLN A 55 13.46 -19.65 -0.59
N ALA A 56 14.59 -18.97 -0.85
CA ALA A 56 14.64 -17.51 -0.88
C ALA A 56 13.74 -16.93 -1.99
N GLU A 57 13.75 -17.52 -3.18
CA GLU A 57 12.89 -17.11 -4.29
C GLU A 57 11.40 -17.31 -3.95
N ILE A 58 11.03 -18.47 -3.39
CA ILE A 58 9.66 -18.74 -2.95
C ILE A 58 9.21 -17.71 -1.91
N GLN A 59 10.07 -17.31 -0.97
CA GLN A 59 9.74 -16.28 0.01
C GLN A 59 9.56 -14.91 -0.62
N ALA A 60 10.42 -14.53 -1.58
CA ALA A 60 10.28 -13.28 -2.32
C ALA A 60 8.96 -13.24 -3.13
N LEU A 61 8.59 -14.36 -3.76
CA LEU A 61 7.32 -14.49 -4.48
C LEU A 61 6.12 -14.40 -3.55
N LYS A 62 6.16 -15.07 -2.39
CA LYS A 62 5.11 -14.97 -1.36
C LYS A 62 4.94 -13.55 -0.86
N MET A 63 6.04 -12.84 -0.61
CA MET A 63 6.02 -11.43 -0.22
C MET A 63 5.36 -10.58 -1.31
N ARG A 64 5.80 -10.72 -2.57
CA ARG A 64 5.23 -9.96 -3.69
C ARG A 64 3.74 -10.22 -3.84
N LEU A 65 3.32 -11.48 -3.76
CA LEU A 65 1.91 -11.85 -3.82
C LEU A 65 1.11 -11.20 -2.70
N SER A 66 1.64 -11.22 -1.47
CA SER A 66 1.04 -10.54 -0.32
C SER A 66 0.87 -9.04 -0.59
N LEU A 67 1.91 -8.37 -1.09
CA LEU A 67 1.88 -6.93 -1.37
C LEU A 67 0.99 -6.53 -2.56
N THR A 68 0.61 -7.47 -3.42
CA THR A 68 -0.39 -7.25 -4.47
C THR A 68 -1.80 -7.62 -4.04
N ASP A 69 -1.96 -8.47 -3.02
CA ASP A 69 -3.27 -8.82 -2.48
C ASP A 69 -3.95 -7.58 -1.90
N GLY A 70 -5.20 -7.36 -2.29
CA GLY A 70 -5.98 -6.18 -1.90
C GLY A 70 -5.40 -4.83 -2.36
N LEU A 71 -4.40 -4.82 -3.27
CA LEU A 71 -3.87 -3.59 -3.86
C LEU A 71 -4.91 -3.01 -4.82
N VAL A 72 -5.38 -1.81 -4.51
CA VAL A 72 -6.44 -1.13 -5.26
C VAL A 72 -5.83 -0.23 -6.31
N ALA A 73 -4.83 0.57 -5.93
CA ALA A 73 -4.13 1.44 -6.86
C ALA A 73 -2.67 1.64 -6.42
N TYR A 74 -1.78 1.76 -7.39
CA TYR A 74 -0.36 2.02 -7.16
C TYR A 74 0.16 3.04 -8.17
N TYR A 75 0.66 4.16 -7.67
CA TYR A 75 1.23 5.23 -8.48
C TYR A 75 2.71 5.39 -8.13
N PRO A 76 3.62 4.79 -8.91
CA PRO A 76 5.05 4.98 -8.71
C PRO A 76 5.54 6.36 -9.16
N PHE A 77 4.70 7.14 -9.86
CA PHE A 77 5.02 8.47 -10.36
C PHE A 77 6.30 8.58 -11.22
N ASP A 78 6.65 7.47 -11.87
CA ASP A 78 7.73 7.33 -12.86
C ASP A 78 7.39 7.96 -14.22
N GLY A 79 7.25 9.29 -14.26
CA GLY A 79 6.96 10.06 -15.47
C GLY A 79 5.48 10.17 -15.83
N SER A 80 4.59 9.48 -15.11
CA SER A 80 3.13 9.56 -15.31
C SER A 80 2.37 9.30 -14.00
N ALA A 81 1.07 9.60 -13.96
CA ALA A 81 0.19 9.18 -12.87
C ALA A 81 -0.66 7.96 -13.27
N ASN A 82 -0.08 7.06 -14.06
CA ASN A 82 -0.73 5.82 -14.43
C ASN A 82 -0.71 4.86 -13.23
N ASP A 83 -1.89 4.35 -12.88
CA ASP A 83 -2.02 3.21 -11.98
C ASP A 83 -1.29 1.96 -12.50
N ALA A 84 -0.24 1.55 -11.79
CA ALA A 84 0.59 0.38 -12.04
C ALA A 84 0.12 -0.88 -11.29
N SER A 85 -1.01 -0.82 -10.57
CA SER A 85 -1.61 -2.00 -9.93
C SER A 85 -2.22 -2.98 -10.94
N GLY A 86 -2.58 -2.49 -12.14
CA GLY A 86 -3.30 -3.25 -13.15
C GLY A 86 -4.82 -3.04 -13.12
N ASN A 87 -5.35 -2.22 -12.22
CA ASN A 87 -6.80 -1.99 -12.08
C ASN A 87 -7.32 -0.81 -12.92
N GLY A 88 -6.43 -0.02 -13.54
CA GLY A 88 -6.80 0.98 -14.55
C GLY A 88 -7.25 2.33 -13.99
N HIS A 89 -6.95 2.63 -12.71
CA HIS A 89 -7.37 3.86 -12.06
C HIS A 89 -6.41 5.02 -12.35
N HIS A 90 -6.19 5.36 -13.62
CA HIS A 90 -5.19 6.38 -13.99
C HIS A 90 -5.57 7.80 -13.51
N GLY A 91 -4.56 8.56 -13.10
CA GLY A 91 -4.71 9.93 -12.63
C GLY A 91 -4.50 10.97 -13.72
N THR A 92 -5.31 12.04 -13.70
CA THR A 92 -5.09 13.25 -14.50
C THR A 92 -4.20 14.22 -13.72
N VAL A 93 -3.05 14.57 -14.29
CA VAL A 93 -2.00 15.33 -13.60
C VAL A 93 -2.16 16.83 -13.79
N LYS A 94 -2.11 17.56 -12.67
CA LYS A 94 -1.85 18.99 -12.59
C LYS A 94 -0.83 19.24 -11.49
N ALA A 95 0.38 18.73 -11.67
CA ALA A 95 1.51 18.86 -10.74
C ALA A 95 2.82 18.85 -11.54
N THR A 96 3.95 19.17 -10.90
CA THR A 96 5.24 19.20 -11.61
C THR A 96 6.04 17.93 -11.35
N LEU A 97 6.52 17.27 -12.40
CA LEU A 97 7.40 16.11 -12.27
C LEU A 97 8.80 16.58 -11.78
N ILE A 98 9.37 15.85 -10.83
CA ILE A 98 10.70 16.10 -10.26
C ILE A 98 11.46 14.77 -10.07
N LYS A 99 12.73 14.83 -9.65
CA LYS A 99 13.44 13.64 -9.17
C LYS A 99 12.78 13.12 -7.89
N GLY A 100 12.45 11.83 -7.89
CA GLY A 100 11.70 11.16 -6.84
C GLY A 100 12.57 10.51 -5.77
N LYS A 101 11.92 9.81 -4.86
CA LYS A 101 12.53 8.80 -3.99
C LYS A 101 12.96 7.60 -4.83
N HIS A 102 12.13 7.20 -5.78
CA HIS A 102 12.46 6.22 -6.82
C HIS A 102 12.26 6.87 -8.19
N ARG A 103 13.35 7.08 -8.93
CA ARG A 103 13.37 7.77 -10.25
C ARG A 103 12.70 9.16 -10.22
N SER A 104 11.38 9.28 -10.36
CA SER A 104 10.65 10.56 -10.39
C SER A 104 9.45 10.60 -9.47
N ALA A 105 9.04 11.81 -9.07
CA ALA A 105 7.88 12.06 -8.22
C ALA A 105 7.11 13.28 -8.69
N TYR A 106 5.93 13.53 -8.15
CA TYR A 106 5.20 14.78 -8.37
C TYR A 106 5.36 15.75 -7.21
N ARG A 107 5.71 17.00 -7.53
CA ARG A 107 5.74 18.15 -6.63
C ARG A 107 4.44 18.93 -6.69
N PHE A 108 3.92 19.24 -5.52
CA PHE A 108 2.70 20.00 -5.27
C PHE A 108 3.05 21.37 -4.67
N ASP A 109 2.39 22.43 -5.15
CA ASP A 109 2.75 23.83 -4.92
C ASP A 109 2.06 24.47 -3.68
N GLY A 110 1.21 23.72 -2.97
CA GLY A 110 0.41 24.23 -1.85
C GLY A 110 -0.70 25.22 -2.26
N LYS A 111 -1.06 25.30 -3.54
CA LYS A 111 -2.03 26.28 -4.05
C LYS A 111 -3.00 25.72 -5.09
N THR A 112 -2.50 25.01 -6.09
CA THR A 112 -3.29 24.60 -7.26
C THR A 112 -2.99 23.20 -7.75
N SER A 113 -1.86 22.62 -7.32
CA SER A 113 -1.44 21.31 -7.78
C SER A 113 -2.36 20.21 -7.27
N GLU A 114 -2.67 19.26 -8.12
CA GLU A 114 -3.42 18.06 -7.79
C GLU A 114 -3.21 16.96 -8.83
N ILE A 115 -3.54 15.72 -8.46
CA ILE A 115 -3.80 14.64 -9.40
C ILE A 115 -5.21 14.11 -9.09
N VAL A 116 -6.03 13.97 -10.13
CA VAL A 116 -7.43 13.54 -9.98
C VAL A 116 -7.63 12.16 -10.58
N ILE A 117 -8.20 11.26 -9.80
CA ILE A 117 -8.62 9.93 -10.24
C ILE A 117 -10.13 9.98 -10.44
N SER A 118 -10.56 9.79 -11.69
CA SER A 118 -11.96 9.94 -12.11
C SER A 118 -12.87 8.80 -11.62
N ASP A 119 -12.27 7.65 -11.33
CA ASP A 119 -12.99 6.44 -10.94
C ASP A 119 -13.34 6.48 -9.45
N SER A 120 -14.58 6.89 -9.15
CA SER A 120 -15.04 7.19 -7.80
C SER A 120 -15.47 5.95 -7.00
N TYR A 121 -15.84 4.85 -7.66
CA TYR A 121 -16.46 3.69 -6.98
C TYR A 121 -15.45 2.69 -6.40
N VAL A 122 -14.19 2.89 -6.74
CA VAL A 122 -13.06 2.01 -6.42
C VAL A 122 -12.83 1.86 -4.91
N PHE A 123 -13.26 2.85 -4.11
CA PHE A 123 -12.96 2.95 -2.68
C PHE A 123 -14.21 2.84 -1.79
N THR A 124 -15.17 2.05 -2.24
CA THR A 124 -16.43 1.83 -1.52
C THR A 124 -16.41 0.50 -0.76
N LYS A 125 -17.14 0.42 0.35
CA LYS A 125 -17.40 -0.78 1.16
C LYS A 125 -16.16 -1.45 1.74
N PHE A 126 -15.11 -0.68 1.98
CA PHE A 126 -13.87 -1.17 2.56
C PHE A 126 -14.01 -1.41 4.07
N PRO A 127 -13.97 -2.68 4.55
CA PRO A 127 -13.93 -2.95 5.98
C PRO A 127 -12.58 -2.55 6.60
N ALA A 128 -11.57 -2.36 5.75
CA ALA A 128 -10.25 -1.88 6.09
C ALA A 128 -9.65 -1.12 4.90
N LEU A 129 -8.76 -0.17 5.18
CA LEU A 129 -8.10 0.68 4.20
C LEU A 129 -6.65 0.86 4.63
N THR A 130 -5.70 0.74 3.70
CA THR A 130 -4.32 1.21 3.94
C THR A 130 -3.95 2.21 2.84
N ILE A 131 -3.43 3.37 3.23
CA ILE A 131 -2.83 4.35 2.32
C ILE A 131 -1.38 4.52 2.75
N MET A 132 -0.45 4.48 1.79
CA MET A 132 0.96 4.77 2.04
C MET A 132 1.57 5.60 0.93
N ALA A 133 2.56 6.42 1.27
CA ALA A 133 3.38 7.12 0.27
C ALA A 133 4.76 7.43 0.85
N TRP A 134 5.74 7.62 -0.05
CA TRP A 134 6.91 8.42 0.29
C TRP A 134 6.55 9.89 0.10
N VAL A 135 6.86 10.72 1.09
CA VAL A 135 6.51 12.14 1.10
C VAL A 135 7.70 13.00 1.45
N LYS A 136 7.84 14.14 0.76
CA LYS A 136 8.76 15.21 1.13
C LYS A 136 7.94 16.40 1.54
N ASN A 137 7.89 16.68 2.85
CA ASN A 137 7.03 17.73 3.40
C ASN A 137 7.71 19.10 3.30
N VAL A 138 7.00 20.10 2.77
CA VAL A 138 7.46 21.50 2.75
C VAL A 138 6.52 22.39 3.54
N GLY A 139 5.21 22.23 3.38
CA GLY A 139 4.21 23.10 4.05
C GLY A 139 2.99 22.37 4.61
N GLY A 140 2.96 21.03 4.54
CA GLY A 140 1.78 20.23 4.85
C GLY A 140 0.69 20.35 3.79
N GLY A 141 -0.49 19.82 4.12
CA GLY A 141 -1.70 19.79 3.28
C GLY A 141 -2.22 18.37 3.05
N THR A 142 -3.09 18.21 2.05
CA THR A 142 -3.79 16.94 1.80
C THR A 142 -2.98 16.02 0.91
N LEU A 143 -2.58 14.85 1.40
CA LEU A 143 -1.88 13.85 0.60
C LEU A 143 -2.86 13.14 -0.34
N VAL A 144 -3.93 12.57 0.23
CA VAL A 144 -4.98 11.87 -0.52
C VAL A 144 -6.33 12.07 0.17
N GLN A 145 -7.39 12.32 -0.60
CA GLN A 145 -8.74 12.45 -0.07
C GLN A 145 -9.78 11.92 -1.05
N GLN A 146 -10.85 11.33 -0.50
CA GLN A 146 -12.05 10.98 -1.25
C GLN A 146 -13.28 11.67 -0.64
N GLY A 147 -13.99 12.45 -1.45
CA GLY A 147 -15.14 13.20 -0.98
C GLY A 147 -14.76 14.45 -0.22
N GLY A 148 -15.75 15.11 0.41
CA GLY A 148 -15.52 16.36 1.11
C GLY A 148 -16.71 16.82 1.93
N TRP A 149 -16.49 17.69 2.91
CA TRP A 149 -17.57 18.22 3.73
C TRP A 149 -18.42 19.24 2.97
N CYS A 150 -19.73 19.14 3.18
CA CYS A 150 -20.72 20.09 2.70
C CYS A 150 -21.59 20.53 3.89
N PRO A 151 -21.19 21.56 4.65
CA PRO A 151 -21.89 21.96 5.87
C PRO A 151 -23.30 22.50 5.63
N ASP A 152 -23.57 23.03 4.42
CA ASP A 152 -24.88 23.57 4.05
C ASP A 152 -25.87 22.51 3.54
N GLY A 153 -25.44 21.24 3.47
CA GLY A 153 -26.26 20.12 2.97
C GLY A 153 -26.70 20.28 1.51
N SER A 154 -26.08 21.20 0.76
CA SER A 154 -26.48 21.50 -0.61
C SER A 154 -26.14 20.35 -1.56
N ARG A 155 -27.06 20.05 -2.47
CA ARG A 155 -26.87 19.00 -3.49
C ARG A 155 -26.10 19.56 -4.70
N PRO A 156 -25.30 18.73 -5.41
CA PRO A 156 -25.15 17.29 -5.21
C PRO A 156 -23.97 16.94 -4.28
N PHE A 157 -24.26 16.68 -3.01
CA PHE A 157 -23.35 16.08 -2.07
C PHE A 157 -23.09 14.61 -2.45
N LYS A 158 -21.83 14.20 -2.53
CA LYS A 158 -21.40 12.86 -2.99
C LYS A 158 -20.79 11.98 -1.89
N GLY A 159 -20.89 12.37 -0.62
CA GLY A 159 -20.28 11.67 0.50
C GLY A 159 -18.84 12.11 0.75
N HIS A 160 -18.42 12.23 2.01
CA HIS A 160 -17.02 12.27 2.42
C HIS A 160 -16.65 10.90 2.98
N SER A 161 -15.58 10.29 2.49
CA SER A 161 -15.15 8.95 2.91
C SER A 161 -13.93 9.04 3.83
N PHE A 162 -12.79 9.49 3.31
CA PHE A 162 -11.56 9.61 4.09
C PHE A 162 -10.68 10.76 3.62
N SER A 163 -9.74 11.11 4.49
CA SER A 163 -8.71 12.12 4.26
C SER A 163 -7.41 11.69 4.95
N PHE A 164 -6.31 11.71 4.20
CA PHE A 164 -4.95 11.48 4.70
C PHE A 164 -4.12 12.73 4.45
N ARG A 165 -3.66 13.37 5.52
CA ARG A 165 -3.11 14.74 5.49
C ARG A 165 -1.85 14.84 6.33
N LEU A 166 -1.03 15.83 5.99
CA LEU A 166 0.00 16.36 6.86
C LEU A 166 -0.42 17.73 7.37
N GLY A 167 -0.37 17.93 8.68
CA GLY A 167 -0.28 19.26 9.27
C GLY A 167 1.11 19.86 9.04
N LYS A 168 1.54 20.80 9.88
CA LYS A 168 2.92 21.33 9.79
C LYS A 168 3.95 20.19 9.92
N THR A 169 3.80 19.35 10.92
CA THR A 169 4.70 18.22 11.20
C THR A 169 3.99 16.91 11.53
N LYS A 170 2.66 16.91 11.70
CA LYS A 170 1.92 15.71 12.14
C LYS A 170 1.13 15.08 11.01
N LEU A 171 1.16 13.76 10.94
CA LEU A 171 0.36 12.98 10.02
C LEU A 171 -1.03 12.76 10.62
N THR A 172 -2.09 12.97 9.85
CA THR A 172 -3.46 12.74 10.30
C THR A 172 -4.21 11.92 9.26
N MET A 173 -4.83 10.83 9.74
CA MET A 173 -5.86 10.10 9.00
C MET A 173 -7.22 10.42 9.60
N LEU A 174 -8.20 10.66 8.75
CA LEU A 174 -9.60 10.90 9.11
C LEU A 174 -10.49 10.04 8.23
N THR A 175 -11.52 9.42 8.82
CA THR A 175 -12.55 8.65 8.12
C THR A 175 -13.94 9.05 8.61
N ILE A 176 -14.93 9.08 7.72
CA ILE A 176 -16.32 9.36 8.04
C ILE A 176 -17.10 8.03 8.06
N GLY A 177 -18.02 7.88 9.01
CA GLY A 177 -18.97 6.77 9.05
C GLY A 177 -20.32 7.12 8.39
N GLY A 178 -21.28 6.20 8.47
CA GLY A 178 -22.65 6.46 8.02
C GLY A 178 -22.77 6.71 6.51
N SER A 179 -23.44 7.81 6.16
CA SER A 179 -23.72 8.25 4.78
C SER A 179 -22.66 9.21 4.21
N GLY A 180 -21.61 9.50 4.98
CA GLY A 180 -20.55 10.44 4.63
C GLY A 180 -20.89 11.91 4.91
N ASN A 181 -22.08 12.22 5.42
CA ASN A 181 -22.58 13.58 5.68
C ASN A 181 -21.73 14.34 6.71
N TYR A 182 -21.84 15.67 6.72
CA TYR A 182 -21.09 16.51 7.68
C TYR A 182 -21.42 16.20 9.15
N THR A 183 -22.67 15.82 9.43
CA THR A 183 -23.12 15.39 10.76
C THR A 183 -22.84 13.92 11.04
N ASP A 184 -22.23 13.19 10.11
CA ASP A 184 -21.92 11.80 10.35
C ASP A 184 -20.72 11.67 11.29
N PRO A 185 -20.66 10.58 12.05
CA PRO A 185 -19.55 10.35 12.96
C PRO A 185 -18.20 10.33 12.23
N THR A 186 -17.15 10.86 12.86
CA THR A 186 -15.76 10.88 12.33
C THR A 186 -14.79 10.15 13.24
N ASN A 187 -13.88 9.37 12.67
CA ASN A 187 -12.68 8.94 13.36
C ASN A 187 -11.50 9.78 12.89
N THR A 188 -10.60 10.13 13.79
CA THR A 188 -9.31 10.74 13.46
C THR A 188 -8.20 10.04 14.24
N ASN A 189 -7.02 9.92 13.66
CA ASN A 189 -5.79 9.61 14.38
C ASN A 189 -4.72 10.58 13.89
N THR A 190 -4.02 11.24 14.80
CA THR A 190 -2.95 12.20 14.51
C THR A 190 -1.69 11.72 15.19
N SER A 191 -0.60 11.60 14.43
CA SER A 191 0.64 11.00 14.91
C SER A 191 1.25 11.76 16.10
N HIS A 192 1.92 11.03 16.97
CA HIS A 192 2.82 11.60 17.96
C HIS A 192 4.18 11.93 17.34
N ALA A 193 4.71 11.06 16.49
CA ALA A 193 5.92 11.30 15.72
C ALA A 193 5.72 12.39 14.65
N GLU A 194 6.83 12.97 14.19
CA GLU A 194 6.85 14.06 13.24
C GLU A 194 7.32 13.62 11.86
N VAL A 195 6.71 14.24 10.84
CA VAL A 195 7.18 14.26 9.46
C VAL A 195 7.67 15.67 9.20
N LEU A 196 8.98 15.86 9.36
CA LEU A 196 9.59 17.18 9.41
C LEU A 196 9.58 17.87 8.04
N GLN A 197 9.68 19.20 8.06
CA GLN A 197 9.86 20.02 6.87
C GLN A 197 11.35 20.19 6.57
N ASP A 198 12.05 19.08 6.44
CA ASP A 198 13.52 18.99 6.32
C ASP A 198 13.99 18.66 4.89
N GLU A 199 13.05 18.72 3.94
CA GLU A 199 13.23 18.36 2.54
C GLU A 199 13.72 16.92 2.32
N GLN A 200 13.60 16.03 3.32
CA GLN A 200 13.88 14.60 3.20
C GLN A 200 12.62 13.81 2.85
N TRP A 201 12.84 12.59 2.33
CA TRP A 201 11.78 11.65 2.06
C TRP A 201 11.45 10.87 3.33
N HIS A 202 10.19 10.92 3.75
CA HIS A 202 9.63 10.12 4.83
C HIS A 202 8.62 9.12 4.29
N PHE A 203 8.61 7.92 4.86
CA PHE A 203 7.63 6.89 4.51
C PHE A 203 6.45 6.96 5.47
N VAL A 204 5.26 7.31 4.96
CA VAL A 204 4.07 7.49 5.78
C VAL A 204 3.00 6.46 5.44
N VAL A 205 2.34 5.93 6.47
CA VAL A 205 1.26 4.94 6.31
C VAL A 205 0.11 5.29 7.25
N GLY A 206 -1.12 5.22 6.73
CA GLY A 206 -2.35 5.24 7.51
C GLY A 206 -3.16 3.97 7.24
N ILE A 207 -3.53 3.27 8.30
CA ILE A 207 -4.36 2.06 8.26
C ILE A 207 -5.64 2.33 9.01
N PHE A 208 -6.78 1.96 8.43
CA PHE A 208 -8.06 1.81 9.11
C PHE A 208 -8.48 0.34 9.07
N LYS A 209 -8.98 -0.20 10.19
CA LYS A 209 -9.56 -1.54 10.27
C LYS A 209 -10.66 -1.58 11.33
N LYS A 210 -11.91 -1.76 10.89
CA LYS A 210 -13.08 -1.89 11.79
C LYS A 210 -13.16 -0.81 12.87
N GLY A 211 -12.98 0.46 12.47
CA GLY A 211 -13.06 1.61 13.38
C GLY A 211 -11.71 2.08 13.90
N GLU A 212 -10.74 1.18 14.05
CA GLU A 212 -9.42 1.52 14.58
C GLU A 212 -8.47 2.01 13.49
N MET A 213 -7.64 3.00 13.82
CA MET A 213 -6.59 3.53 12.97
C MET A 213 -5.21 3.33 13.56
N THR A 214 -4.24 3.01 12.70
CA THR A 214 -2.83 2.91 13.03
C THR A 214 -2.02 3.73 12.03
N LEU A 215 -1.03 4.49 12.51
CA LEU A 215 -0.13 5.28 11.69
C LEU A 215 1.30 4.70 11.76
N TYR A 216 2.06 4.83 10.68
CA TYR A 216 3.49 4.55 10.66
C TYR A 216 4.24 5.71 10.02
N ILE A 217 5.42 6.01 10.55
CA ILE A 217 6.36 7.00 10.02
C ILE A 217 7.75 6.34 9.97
N ASP A 218 8.37 6.35 8.79
CA ASP A 218 9.67 5.72 8.51
C ASP A 218 9.76 4.26 8.94
N GLY A 219 8.67 3.54 8.65
CA GLY A 219 8.47 2.12 8.99
C GLY A 219 8.11 1.88 10.45
N GLN A 220 8.27 2.86 11.35
CA GLN A 220 7.97 2.70 12.77
C GLN A 220 6.49 2.95 13.06
N LYS A 221 5.89 2.07 13.85
CA LYS A 221 4.50 2.20 14.29
C LYS A 221 4.37 3.35 15.29
N ASP A 222 3.47 4.28 15.03
CA ASP A 222 3.18 5.39 15.93
C ASP A 222 2.28 4.93 17.09
N SER A 223 2.42 5.57 18.25
CA SER A 223 1.67 5.23 19.47
C SER A 223 0.35 5.99 19.61
N ALA A 224 0.01 6.89 18.68
CA ALA A 224 -1.25 7.61 18.70
C ALA A 224 -2.43 6.68 18.46
N THR A 225 -3.53 6.98 19.14
CA THR A 225 -4.75 6.17 19.12
C THR A 225 -5.88 6.90 18.41
N THR A 226 -6.83 6.11 17.91
CA THR A 226 -8.04 6.62 17.29
C THR A 226 -8.85 7.47 18.28
N THR A 227 -9.20 8.68 17.87
CA THR A 227 -10.24 9.47 18.53
C THR A 227 -11.51 9.44 17.71
N TYR A 228 -12.62 9.13 18.37
CA TYR A 228 -13.93 8.94 17.76
C TYR A 228 -14.82 10.12 18.11
N TYR A 229 -15.56 10.63 17.14
CA TYR A 229 -16.48 11.73 17.38
C TYR A 229 -17.83 11.50 16.73
N ASN A 230 -18.88 11.92 17.44
CA ASN A 230 -20.18 12.16 16.84
C ASN A 230 -20.27 13.64 16.46
N ASN A 231 -20.54 13.93 15.19
CA ASN A 231 -20.72 15.29 14.71
C ASN A 231 -22.21 15.62 14.78
N GLY A 232 -22.71 16.00 15.97
CA GLY A 232 -24.07 16.53 16.07
C GLY A 232 -24.25 17.82 15.26
N SER A 233 -25.49 18.28 15.11
CA SER A 233 -25.79 19.57 14.44
C SER A 233 -25.15 20.79 15.11
N SER A 234 -24.74 20.67 16.38
CA SER A 234 -24.30 21.81 17.18
C SER A 234 -22.93 21.69 17.86
N ASN A 235 -22.27 20.53 17.93
CA ASN A 235 -20.85 20.39 18.32
C ASN A 235 -20.29 18.97 18.13
N LYS A 236 -18.97 18.88 17.97
CA LYS A 236 -18.19 17.64 17.90
C LYS A 236 -17.96 17.06 19.31
N ILE A 237 -18.49 15.87 19.60
CA ILE A 237 -18.39 15.23 20.92
C ILE A 237 -17.62 13.91 20.78
N SER A 238 -16.65 13.66 21.67
CA SER A 238 -15.91 12.40 21.72
C SER A 238 -16.82 11.25 22.18
N VAL A 239 -16.77 10.10 21.51
CA VAL A 239 -17.63 8.93 21.79
C VAL A 239 -16.82 7.62 21.89
N PRO A 240 -17.38 6.53 22.45
CA PRO A 240 -16.71 5.22 22.42
C PRO A 240 -16.60 4.61 21.00
N SER A 241 -15.62 3.72 20.80
CA SER A 241 -15.26 3.14 19.50
C SER A 241 -16.32 2.24 18.86
N SER A 242 -17.25 1.71 19.66
CA SER A 242 -18.25 0.71 19.25
C SER A 242 -19.21 1.16 18.15
N HIS A 243 -19.23 2.43 17.79
CA HIS A 243 -20.09 3.01 16.76
C HIS A 243 -19.51 2.95 15.34
N PHE A 244 -18.27 2.48 15.15
CA PHE A 244 -17.59 2.54 13.86
C PHE A 244 -17.06 1.19 13.44
N SER A 245 -17.59 0.66 12.33
CA SER A 245 -17.12 -0.59 11.74
C SER A 245 -16.72 -0.48 10.27
N LYS A 246 -17.11 0.62 9.59
CA LYS A 246 -16.91 0.83 8.15
C LYS A 246 -16.74 2.31 7.83
N ILE A 247 -16.01 2.60 6.76
CA ILE A 247 -15.91 3.93 6.17
C ILE A 247 -17.13 4.16 5.29
N ALA A 248 -17.64 5.39 5.26
CA ALA A 248 -18.74 5.79 4.38
C ALA A 248 -18.36 5.66 2.91
N ASP A 249 -19.32 5.25 2.09
CA ASP A 249 -19.15 5.28 0.64
C ASP A 249 -19.18 6.72 0.13
N SER A 250 -18.37 7.00 -0.88
CA SER A 250 -18.39 8.26 -1.61
C SER A 250 -18.39 7.97 -3.11
N SER A 251 -19.24 8.68 -3.85
CA SER A 251 -19.22 8.69 -5.33
C SER A 251 -18.43 9.88 -5.87
N ASP A 252 -17.66 10.53 -5.00
CA ASP A 252 -16.78 11.62 -5.40
C ASP A 252 -15.43 11.11 -5.89
N LEU A 253 -14.74 11.97 -6.62
CA LEU A 253 -13.41 11.72 -7.16
C LEU A 253 -12.39 11.61 -6.03
N ILE A 254 -11.28 10.92 -6.32
CA ILE A 254 -10.11 10.96 -5.46
C ILE A 254 -9.16 12.03 -5.94
N ARG A 255 -8.64 12.75 -4.96
CA ARG A 255 -7.66 13.81 -5.16
C ARG A 255 -6.39 13.45 -4.42
N ILE A 256 -5.28 13.56 -5.11
CA ILE A 256 -3.93 13.48 -4.55
C ILE A 256 -3.37 14.91 -4.55
N GLY A 257 -2.81 15.33 -3.42
CA GLY A 257 -2.24 16.67 -3.25
C GLY A 257 -3.24 17.81 -3.06
N SER A 258 -4.54 17.53 -3.02
CA SER A 258 -5.57 18.54 -2.75
C SER A 258 -6.78 17.99 -2.01
N GLY A 259 -7.44 18.86 -1.25
CA GLY A 259 -8.67 18.58 -0.51
C GLY A 259 -9.96 18.95 -1.25
N TYR A 260 -11.06 18.97 -0.49
CA TYR A 260 -12.43 19.06 -0.97
C TYR A 260 -12.75 20.33 -1.77
N ARG A 261 -13.63 20.18 -2.78
CA ARG A 261 -14.17 21.26 -3.62
C ARG A 261 -15.69 21.11 -3.79
N TYR A 262 -16.48 21.41 -2.76
CA TYR A 262 -17.93 21.31 -2.85
C TYR A 262 -18.65 22.45 -2.14
N CYS A 263 -19.90 22.69 -2.55
CA CYS A 263 -20.84 23.59 -1.89
C CYS A 263 -20.36 25.05 -1.88
N ASN A 264 -19.92 25.53 -3.06
CA ASN A 264 -19.29 26.84 -3.27
C ASN A 264 -18.03 27.10 -2.41
N TYR A 265 -17.52 26.08 -1.73
CA TYR A 265 -16.31 26.16 -0.95
C TYR A 265 -15.09 26.09 -1.86
N LYS A 266 -14.34 27.20 -1.90
CA LYS A 266 -12.99 27.20 -2.49
C LYS A 266 -12.04 26.58 -1.47
N PRO A 267 -11.21 25.59 -1.87
CA PRO A 267 -10.24 25.01 -0.95
C PRO A 267 -9.35 26.12 -0.39
N ARG A 268 -9.04 26.02 0.90
CA ARG A 268 -8.06 26.92 1.51
C ARG A 268 -6.67 26.48 1.08
N ASN A 269 -5.67 27.36 1.21
CA ASN A 269 -4.28 26.99 0.95
C ASN A 269 -3.84 25.77 1.79
N ALA A 270 -4.37 25.62 3.01
CA ALA A 270 -4.11 24.46 3.89
C ALA A 270 -4.70 23.12 3.38
N ASP A 271 -5.57 23.14 2.38
CA ASP A 271 -6.13 21.93 1.75
C ASP A 271 -5.26 21.42 0.60
N TYR A 272 -4.38 22.25 0.04
CA TYR A 272 -3.41 21.85 -0.98
C TYR A 272 -2.10 21.42 -0.32
N PHE A 273 -1.55 20.30 -0.76
CA PHE A 273 -0.25 19.84 -0.30
C PHE A 273 0.87 20.69 -0.88
N SER A 274 1.81 21.07 -0.02
CA SER A 274 3.07 21.71 -0.39
C SER A 274 4.21 20.75 -0.07
N GLY A 275 4.79 20.17 -1.12
CA GLY A 275 5.80 19.11 -0.99
C GLY A 275 5.89 18.21 -2.22
N ALA A 276 6.40 17.00 -2.06
CA ALA A 276 6.39 15.98 -3.11
C ALA A 276 5.84 14.65 -2.58
N ILE A 277 5.20 13.88 -3.47
CA ILE A 277 4.65 12.54 -3.18
C ILE A 277 5.23 11.57 -4.21
N ASP A 278 5.63 10.40 -3.74
CA ASP A 278 6.16 9.29 -4.52
C ASP A 278 5.57 7.95 -4.03
N GLU A 279 5.57 6.93 -4.89
CA GLU A 279 5.25 5.54 -4.53
C GLU A 279 3.90 5.33 -3.82
N LEU A 280 2.88 6.13 -4.16
CA LEU A 280 1.58 6.10 -3.50
C LEU A 280 0.88 4.76 -3.73
N ARG A 281 0.49 4.05 -2.67
CA ARG A 281 -0.34 2.84 -2.75
C ARG A 281 -1.58 2.97 -1.90
N ILE A 282 -2.67 2.38 -2.39
CA ILE A 282 -3.92 2.25 -1.64
C ILE A 282 -4.38 0.80 -1.68
N TYR A 283 -4.78 0.27 -0.52
CA TYR A 283 -5.25 -1.09 -0.33
C TYR A 283 -6.64 -1.12 0.29
N ASN A 284 -7.45 -2.12 -0.07
CA ASN A 284 -8.76 -2.39 0.53
C ASN A 284 -8.70 -3.32 1.75
N ARG A 285 -7.50 -3.46 2.32
CA ARG A 285 -7.21 -4.26 3.51
C ARG A 285 -6.23 -3.54 4.42
N ALA A 286 -6.12 -4.02 5.65
CA ALA A 286 -5.07 -3.62 6.56
C ALA A 286 -3.79 -4.40 6.25
N LEU A 287 -2.71 -3.69 5.96
CA LEU A 287 -1.38 -4.29 5.88
C LEU A 287 -0.88 -4.70 7.27
N THR A 288 -0.02 -5.71 7.30
CA THR A 288 0.67 -6.16 8.52
C THR A 288 1.96 -5.37 8.75
N ASP A 289 2.47 -5.38 10.00
CA ASP A 289 3.77 -4.75 10.34
C ASP A 289 4.91 -5.22 9.43
N PHE A 290 4.91 -6.52 9.07
CA PHE A 290 5.93 -7.11 8.21
C PHE A 290 5.85 -6.60 6.76
N GLU A 291 4.64 -6.44 6.22
CA GLU A 291 4.43 -5.88 4.87
C GLU A 291 4.86 -4.42 4.81
N ILE A 292 4.54 -3.63 5.83
CA ILE A 292 4.94 -2.22 5.95
C ILE A 292 6.47 -2.11 5.99
N GLN A 293 7.11 -2.93 6.81
CA GLN A 293 8.58 -2.99 6.89
C GLN A 293 9.21 -3.41 5.57
N SER A 294 8.56 -4.30 4.82
CA SER A 294 9.04 -4.74 3.51
C SER A 294 8.90 -3.66 2.44
N LEU A 295 7.83 -2.85 2.49
CA LEU A 295 7.64 -1.69 1.60
C LEU A 295 8.60 -0.55 1.93
N TYR A 296 8.89 -0.32 3.22
CA TYR A 296 9.83 0.72 3.64
C TYR A 296 11.28 0.45 3.18
N LYS A 297 11.66 -0.83 3.07
CA LYS A 297 13.03 -1.26 2.69
C LYS A 297 13.27 -1.37 1.18
N GLN A 298 12.23 -1.22 0.36
CA GLN A 298 12.36 -1.18 -1.10
C GLN A 298 13.01 0.14 -1.55
#